data_AF-S3NKA8-F1
#
_entry.id   AF-S3NKA8-F1
#
_cell.length_a   1.000
_cell.length_b   1.000
_cell.length_c   1.000
_cell.angle_alpha   90.00
_cell.angle_beta   90.00
_cell.angle_gamma   90.00
#
_symmetry.space_group_name_H-M   'P 1'
#
loop_
_entity.id
_entity.type
_entity.pdbx_description
1 polymer ?
#
loop_
_entity_poly.entity_id
_entity_poly.type
_entity_poly.pdbx_seq_one_letter_code
_entity_poly.pdbx_strand_id
1 'polypeptide(L)'
;MRNYVLMIIFTALLISSVSTHASEALALKTVEDLYHGSLNLKNNKRDFDNNTLLEKASTVQLQKLWKADQDLIKRTNELGCIDYDLMWLNDGGSNNGKLSFKALGDDQVIVHIGESTGLKARSLIYQMQCNDQFCKVNDLILENDVSFKRVLSECLSVS
;
A
#
# COMPACT_ATOMS: atom_id res chain seq x y z
N MET A 1 -35.53 -46.87 -41.30
CA MET A 1 -34.12 -46.54 -41.01
C MET A 1 -34.11 -45.45 -39.95
N ARG A 2 -33.28 -45.69 -38.93
CA ARG A 2 -33.16 -44.98 -37.67
C ARG A 2 -32.41 -43.65 -37.89
N ASN A 3 -32.51 -42.73 -36.91
CA ASN A 3 -31.47 -41.77 -36.47
C ASN A 3 -31.38 -40.40 -37.21
N TYR A 4 -31.20 -39.21 -36.59
CA TYR A 4 -31.11 -38.75 -35.19
C TYR A 4 -31.58 -37.27 -35.14
N VAL A 5 -32.27 -36.88 -34.08
CA VAL A 5 -32.56 -35.49 -33.70
C VAL A 5 -31.27 -34.87 -33.14
N LEU A 6 -30.72 -33.86 -33.82
CA LEU A 6 -29.57 -33.10 -33.32
C LEU A 6 -30.08 -31.97 -32.42
N MET A 7 -30.13 -32.23 -31.12
CA MET A 7 -30.47 -31.27 -30.09
C MET A 7 -29.21 -30.45 -29.77
N ILE A 8 -29.16 -29.22 -30.28
CA ILE A 8 -28.09 -28.27 -29.99
C ILE A 8 -28.37 -27.66 -28.61
N ILE A 9 -27.57 -28.02 -27.61
CA ILE A 9 -27.59 -27.42 -26.27
C ILE A 9 -26.73 -26.15 -26.32
N PHE A 10 -27.37 -24.98 -26.31
CA PHE A 10 -26.75 -23.66 -26.16
C PHE A 10 -27.38 -22.98 -24.93
N THR A 11 -26.71 -23.04 -23.78
CA THR A 11 -26.93 -22.19 -22.58
C THR A 11 -26.02 -22.75 -21.47
N ALA A 12 -25.21 -22.02 -20.73
CA ALA A 12 -24.90 -20.61 -20.67
C ALA A 12 -23.48 -20.50 -20.10
N LEU A 13 -22.62 -19.69 -20.73
CA LEU A 13 -21.32 -19.32 -20.18
C LEU A 13 -21.59 -18.32 -19.04
N LEU A 14 -21.58 -18.79 -17.80
CA LEU A 14 -21.56 -17.95 -16.61
C LEU A 14 -20.22 -17.19 -16.59
N ILE A 15 -20.24 -15.96 -17.07
CA ILE A 15 -19.12 -15.03 -16.93
C ILE A 15 -19.09 -14.59 -15.47
N SER A 16 -18.15 -15.16 -14.71
CA SER A 16 -17.90 -14.83 -13.30
C SER A 16 -17.25 -13.45 -13.18
N SER A 17 -18.02 -12.37 -13.34
CA SER A 17 -17.53 -10.99 -13.20
C SER A 17 -17.97 -10.37 -11.87
N VAL A 18 -17.46 -10.89 -10.75
CA VAL A 18 -17.76 -10.37 -9.38
C VAL A 18 -16.49 -10.04 -8.57
N SER A 19 -15.29 -10.27 -9.10
CA SER A 19 -14.05 -10.22 -8.30
C SER A 19 -13.44 -8.82 -8.12
N THR A 20 -13.74 -7.86 -8.99
CA THR A 20 -13.08 -6.54 -8.97
C THR A 20 -13.57 -5.63 -7.84
N HIS A 21 -14.86 -5.65 -7.52
CA HIS A 21 -15.40 -4.79 -6.45
C HIS A 21 -15.06 -5.27 -5.04
N ALA A 22 -14.85 -6.58 -4.87
CA ALA A 22 -14.44 -7.14 -3.58
C ALA A 22 -12.98 -6.80 -3.24
N SER A 23 -12.08 -6.82 -4.25
CA SER A 23 -10.68 -6.48 -4.05
C SER A 23 -10.49 -4.99 -3.75
N GLU A 24 -11.24 -4.10 -4.41
CA GLU A 24 -11.24 -2.65 -4.14
C GLU A 24 -11.66 -2.32 -2.70
N ALA A 25 -12.74 -2.94 -2.21
CA ALA A 25 -13.21 -2.75 -0.84
C ALA A 25 -12.19 -3.26 0.18
N LEU A 26 -11.56 -4.40 -0.10
CA LEU A 26 -10.52 -4.97 0.76
C LEU A 26 -9.25 -4.12 0.76
N ALA A 27 -8.85 -3.58 -0.38
CA ALA A 27 -7.72 -2.65 -0.51
C ALA A 27 -7.96 -1.40 0.32
N LEU A 28 -9.12 -0.76 0.15
CA LEU A 28 -9.51 0.43 0.92
C LEU A 28 -9.48 0.14 2.42
N LYS A 29 -10.13 -0.95 2.85
CA LYS A 29 -10.17 -1.35 4.26
C LYS A 29 -8.78 -1.60 4.83
N THR A 30 -7.91 -2.26 4.07
CA THR A 30 -6.53 -2.54 4.48
C THR A 30 -5.77 -1.23 4.74
N VAL A 31 -5.91 -0.24 3.84
CA VAL A 31 -5.25 1.06 4.00
C VAL A 31 -5.82 1.86 5.17
N GLU A 32 -7.14 1.88 5.35
CA GLU A 32 -7.78 2.49 6.52
C GLU A 32 -7.27 1.88 7.84
N ASP A 33 -7.14 0.56 7.90
CA ASP A 33 -6.64 -0.15 9.08
C ASP A 33 -5.18 0.17 9.37
N LEU A 34 -4.35 0.43 8.36
CA LEU A 34 -2.98 0.89 8.56
C LEU A 34 -2.94 2.26 9.24
N TYR A 35 -3.74 3.22 8.78
CA TYR A 35 -3.77 4.55 9.40
C TYR A 35 -4.41 4.53 10.79
N HIS A 36 -5.45 3.72 11.00
CA HIS A 36 -6.00 3.50 12.35
C HIS A 36 -4.96 2.87 13.28
N GLY A 37 -4.21 1.87 12.80
CA GLY A 37 -3.10 1.26 13.53
C GLY A 37 -2.04 2.30 13.90
N SER A 38 -1.61 3.11 12.94
CA SER A 38 -0.64 4.19 13.15
C SER A 38 -1.10 5.20 14.21
N LEU A 39 -2.38 5.62 14.18
CA LEU A 39 -2.94 6.52 15.18
C LEU A 39 -3.09 5.88 16.57
N ASN A 40 -3.43 4.60 16.65
CA ASN A 40 -3.56 3.88 17.93
C ASN A 40 -2.20 3.65 18.61
N LEU A 41 -1.15 3.40 17.84
CA LEU A 41 0.22 3.29 18.34
C LEU A 41 0.70 4.59 19.01
N LYS A 42 0.21 5.75 18.54
CA LYS A 42 0.50 7.07 19.11
C LYS A 42 0.01 7.26 20.54
N ASN A 43 -1.11 6.65 20.88
CA ASN A 43 -1.72 6.83 22.19
C ASN A 43 -1.02 6.02 23.30
N ASN A 44 -0.15 5.07 22.96
CA ASN A 44 0.50 4.16 23.91
C ASN A 44 2.00 4.41 24.18
N LYS A 45 2.59 5.52 23.68
CA LYS A 45 3.96 6.03 23.93
C LYS A 45 5.08 4.97 24.14
N ARG A 46 5.80 4.64 23.06
CA ARG A 46 7.28 4.61 22.92
C ARG A 46 7.62 4.10 21.51
N ASP A 47 8.56 4.77 20.86
CA ASP A 47 9.16 4.43 19.55
C ASP A 47 8.18 4.14 18.42
N PHE A 48 7.79 5.25 17.81
CA PHE A 48 7.01 5.31 16.58
C PHE A 48 7.82 4.75 15.43
N ASP A 49 7.35 3.67 14.82
CA ASP A 49 7.81 3.31 13.49
C ASP A 49 6.62 2.91 12.60
N ASN A 50 6.00 3.92 12.00
CA ASN A 50 4.98 3.72 10.98
C ASN A 50 5.54 3.00 9.75
N ASN A 51 6.84 3.13 9.49
CA ASN A 51 7.49 2.40 8.42
C ASN A 51 7.57 0.90 8.76
N THR A 52 7.79 0.50 10.01
CA THR A 52 7.66 -0.91 10.45
C THR A 52 6.23 -1.45 10.24
N LEU A 53 5.20 -0.64 10.51
CA LEU A 53 3.81 -1.05 10.25
C LEU A 53 3.58 -1.29 8.74
N LEU A 54 4.06 -0.35 7.93
CA LEU A 54 3.98 -0.40 6.48
C LEU A 54 4.77 -1.58 5.89
N GLU A 55 5.97 -1.86 6.40
CA GLU A 55 6.78 -3.03 6.03
C GLU A 55 6.01 -4.34 6.27
N LYS A 56 5.41 -4.52 7.45
CA LYS A 56 4.63 -5.73 7.78
C LYS A 56 3.41 -5.91 6.87
N ALA A 57 2.84 -4.80 6.41
CA ALA A 57 1.72 -4.76 5.49
C ALA A 57 2.13 -4.92 4.01
N SER A 58 3.41 -4.86 3.71
CA SER A 58 3.94 -4.90 2.35
C SER A 58 4.02 -6.32 1.76
N THR A 59 4.12 -6.41 0.44
CA THR A 59 4.45 -7.66 -0.26
C THR A 59 5.87 -8.11 0.08
N VAL A 60 6.15 -9.41 -0.11
CA VAL A 60 7.50 -9.97 0.12
C VAL A 60 8.58 -9.24 -0.68
N GLN A 61 8.25 -8.77 -1.89
CA GLN A 61 9.22 -8.04 -2.72
C GLN A 61 9.57 -6.68 -2.12
N LEU A 62 8.58 -5.93 -1.68
CA LEU A 62 8.81 -4.62 -1.05
C LEU A 62 9.49 -4.79 0.33
N GLN A 63 9.11 -5.81 1.11
CA GLN A 63 9.79 -6.19 2.37
C GLN A 63 11.28 -6.47 2.20
N LYS A 64 11.70 -7.06 1.07
CA LYS A 64 13.14 -7.26 0.80
C LYS A 64 13.89 -5.94 0.67
N LEU A 65 13.27 -4.89 0.12
CA LEU A 65 13.89 -3.58 0.01
C LEU A 65 13.98 -2.90 1.39
N TRP A 66 12.91 -2.96 2.20
CA TRP A 66 12.94 -2.52 3.60
C TRP A 66 14.08 -3.19 4.37
N LYS A 67 14.21 -4.52 4.25
CA LYS A 67 15.29 -5.26 4.89
C LYS A 67 16.67 -4.82 4.40
N ALA A 68 16.84 -4.62 3.09
CA ALA A 68 18.11 -4.18 2.52
C ALA A 68 18.52 -2.79 3.04
N ASP A 69 17.56 -1.89 3.21
CA ASP A 69 17.76 -0.58 3.84
C ASP A 69 18.21 -0.70 5.31
N GLN A 70 17.54 -1.54 6.08
CA GLN A 70 17.93 -1.82 7.47
C GLN A 70 19.33 -2.45 7.57
N ASP A 71 19.71 -3.29 6.61
CA ASP A 71 21.03 -3.90 6.57
C ASP A 71 22.10 -2.89 6.09
N LEU A 72 21.75 -1.90 5.28
CA LEU A 72 22.59 -0.74 4.96
C LEU A 72 22.87 0.10 6.22
N ILE A 73 21.87 0.41 7.02
CA ILE A 73 22.04 1.15 8.29
C ILE A 73 23.02 0.40 9.20
N LYS A 74 22.84 -0.92 9.38
CA LYS A 74 23.72 -1.73 10.24
C LYS A 74 25.16 -1.79 9.75
N ARG A 75 25.39 -1.82 8.43
CA ARG A 75 26.75 -1.98 7.86
C ARG A 75 27.52 -0.66 7.80
N THR A 76 26.82 0.46 7.60
CA THR A 76 27.44 1.79 7.44
C THR A 76 27.42 2.60 8.73
N ASN A 77 26.48 2.32 9.63
CA ASN A 77 26.15 3.16 10.77
C ASN A 77 25.72 4.59 10.37
N GLU A 78 25.21 4.74 9.14
CA GLU A 78 24.61 5.97 8.60
C GLU A 78 23.09 5.85 8.52
N LEU A 79 22.41 6.93 8.15
CA LEU A 79 20.99 6.90 7.80
C LEU A 79 20.79 6.00 6.57
N GLY A 80 19.69 5.26 6.54
CA GLY A 80 19.31 4.48 5.37
C GLY A 80 18.83 5.38 4.23
N CYS A 81 18.41 4.74 3.15
CA CYS A 81 17.65 5.35 2.06
C CYS A 81 16.27 5.87 2.49
N ILE A 82 15.78 5.43 3.65
CA ILE A 82 14.50 5.86 4.21
C ILE A 82 14.77 6.58 5.52
N ASP A 83 14.60 7.91 5.50
CA ASP A 83 14.89 8.80 6.61
C ASP A 83 13.66 9.57 7.13
N TYR A 84 12.47 9.28 6.62
CA TYR A 84 11.21 9.94 7.02
C TYR A 84 10.04 8.95 7.19
N ASP A 85 8.94 9.38 7.82
CA ASP A 85 7.68 8.63 7.94
C ASP A 85 6.96 8.63 6.59
N LEU A 86 7.00 7.47 5.91
CA LEU A 86 6.45 7.34 4.57
C LEU A 86 4.93 7.33 4.56
N MET A 87 4.29 6.83 5.62
CA MET A 87 2.82 6.84 5.72
C MET A 87 2.30 8.27 5.88
N TRP A 88 2.97 9.08 6.70
CA TRP A 88 2.52 10.44 7.00
C TRP A 88 3.22 11.52 6.19
N LEU A 89 4.17 11.14 5.33
CA LEU A 89 4.99 12.02 4.49
C LEU A 89 5.58 13.18 5.30
N ASN A 90 6.26 12.85 6.41
CA ASN A 90 6.89 13.84 7.28
C ASN A 90 8.14 13.30 7.97
N ASP A 91 9.00 14.21 8.43
CA ASP A 91 10.26 13.90 9.12
C ASP A 91 10.14 14.16 10.64
N GLY A 92 9.13 13.56 11.28
CA GLY A 92 8.84 13.76 12.71
C GLY A 92 7.83 14.86 13.01
N GLY A 93 7.03 15.26 12.02
CA GLY A 93 5.93 16.21 12.16
C GLY A 93 4.68 15.62 12.82
N SER A 94 3.61 16.42 12.95
CA SER A 94 2.39 15.96 13.60
C SER A 94 1.51 15.08 12.70
N ASN A 95 1.25 13.85 13.15
CA ASN A 95 0.27 12.93 12.55
C ASN A 95 -1.16 13.28 13.02
N ASN A 96 -1.66 14.47 12.63
CA ASN A 96 -2.99 14.96 13.01
C ASN A 96 -3.74 15.63 11.83
N GLY A 97 -3.19 15.55 10.62
CA GLY A 97 -3.91 15.96 9.42
C GLY A 97 -5.19 15.14 9.26
N LYS A 98 -6.28 15.78 8.83
CA LYS A 98 -7.54 15.08 8.55
C LYS A 98 -7.33 14.10 7.40
N LEU A 99 -7.67 12.83 7.62
CA LEU A 99 -7.54 11.79 6.62
C LEU A 99 -8.82 11.67 5.79
N SER A 100 -8.66 11.40 4.50
CA SER A 100 -9.72 10.86 3.65
C SER A 100 -9.15 9.81 2.71
N PHE A 101 -9.92 8.76 2.48
CA PHE A 101 -9.52 7.60 1.70
C PHE A 101 -10.45 7.44 0.51
N LYS A 102 -9.91 7.04 -0.63
CA LYS A 102 -10.71 6.75 -1.82
C LYS A 102 -10.08 5.63 -2.64
N ALA A 103 -10.88 4.63 -3.00
CA ALA A 103 -10.48 3.64 -4.01
C ALA A 103 -10.46 4.31 -5.39
N LEU A 104 -9.39 4.08 -6.15
CA LEU A 104 -9.23 4.59 -7.52
C LEU A 104 -9.58 3.55 -8.59
N GLY A 105 -9.81 2.29 -8.19
CA GLY A 105 -9.86 1.14 -9.08
C GLY A 105 -8.50 0.45 -9.18
N ASP A 106 -8.45 -0.72 -9.81
CA ASP A 106 -7.22 -1.49 -10.06
C ASP A 106 -6.36 -1.69 -8.80
N ASP A 107 -7.02 -2.00 -7.67
CA ASP A 107 -6.39 -2.20 -6.35
C ASP A 107 -5.56 -0.99 -5.87
N GLN A 108 -5.93 0.22 -6.31
CA GLN A 108 -5.30 1.46 -5.87
C GLN A 108 -6.17 2.22 -4.87
N VAL A 109 -5.53 2.78 -3.85
CA VAL A 109 -6.18 3.60 -2.83
C VAL A 109 -5.39 4.88 -2.66
N ILE A 110 -6.04 6.03 -2.87
CA ILE A 110 -5.46 7.32 -2.50
C ILE A 110 -5.82 7.67 -1.06
N VAL A 111 -4.81 8.12 -0.32
CA VAL A 111 -4.97 8.76 0.98
C VAL A 111 -4.63 10.22 0.83
N HIS A 112 -5.60 11.08 1.15
CA HIS A 112 -5.35 12.50 1.32
C HIS A 112 -5.16 12.81 2.80
N ILE A 113 -4.07 13.50 3.10
CA ILE A 113 -3.72 13.99 4.42
C ILE A 113 -3.87 15.50 4.36
N GLY A 114 -4.87 16.03 5.07
CA GLY A 114 -5.10 17.47 5.17
C GLY A 114 -3.94 18.20 5.83
N GLU A 115 -3.96 19.53 5.71
CA GLU A 115 -2.98 20.41 6.35
C GLU A 115 -2.89 20.15 7.87
N SER A 116 -1.67 20.23 8.38
CA SER A 116 -1.37 20.16 9.81
C SER A 116 -0.26 21.14 10.18
N THR A 117 0.06 21.27 11.47
CA THR A 117 1.05 22.23 11.95
C THR A 117 2.39 22.07 11.21
N GLY A 118 2.75 23.07 10.40
CA GLY A 118 4.00 23.08 9.63
C GLY A 118 4.01 22.20 8.37
N LEU A 119 2.91 21.53 8.02
CA LEU A 119 2.82 20.64 6.87
C LEU A 119 1.63 21.00 5.99
N LYS A 120 1.88 21.13 4.68
CA LYS A 120 0.82 21.31 3.67
C LYS A 120 0.00 20.02 3.51
N ALA A 121 -1.16 20.17 2.88
CA ALA A 121 -1.93 19.04 2.40
C ALA A 121 -1.09 18.22 1.42
N ARG A 122 -1.22 16.91 1.51
CA ARG A 122 -0.38 15.94 0.78
C ARG A 122 -1.17 14.67 0.55
N SER A 123 -0.69 13.85 -0.37
CA SER A 123 -1.35 12.59 -0.69
C SER A 123 -0.37 11.49 -1.02
N LEU A 124 -0.82 10.27 -0.77
CA LEU A 124 -0.08 9.05 -1.05
C LEU A 124 -1.02 8.05 -1.71
N ILE A 125 -0.62 7.47 -2.83
CA ILE A 125 -1.39 6.40 -3.46
C ILE A 125 -0.74 5.08 -3.10
N TYR A 126 -1.53 4.18 -2.56
CA TYR A 126 -1.16 2.80 -2.28
C TYR A 126 -1.50 1.96 -3.51
N GLN A 127 -0.49 1.33 -4.10
CA GLN A 127 -0.71 0.29 -5.08
C GLN A 127 -0.71 -1.06 -4.37
N MET A 128 -1.89 -1.68 -4.29
CA MET A 128 -2.08 -2.92 -3.56
C MET A 128 -1.91 -4.13 -4.49
N GLN A 129 -1.59 -5.27 -3.88
CA GLN A 129 -1.70 -6.58 -4.49
C GLN A 129 -2.66 -7.40 -3.64
N CYS A 130 -3.83 -7.69 -4.20
CA CYS A 130 -4.91 -8.37 -3.51
C CYS A 130 -5.13 -9.81 -4.00
N ASN A 131 -5.66 -10.63 -3.11
CA ASN A 131 -6.37 -11.87 -3.46
C ASN A 131 -7.72 -11.88 -2.74
N ASP A 132 -8.44 -13.00 -2.82
CA ASP A 132 -9.79 -13.12 -2.24
C ASP A 132 -9.85 -12.92 -0.71
N GLN A 133 -8.73 -12.95 0.00
CA GLN A 133 -8.67 -12.95 1.46
C GLN A 133 -7.93 -11.75 2.04
N PHE A 134 -6.89 -11.26 1.38
CA PHE A 134 -6.07 -10.18 1.89
C PHE A 134 -5.47 -9.32 0.78
N CYS A 135 -5.13 -8.08 1.15
CA CYS A 135 -4.33 -7.17 0.34
C CYS A 135 -2.99 -6.87 1.02
N LYS A 136 -1.96 -6.66 0.21
CA LYS A 136 -0.63 -6.23 0.65
C LYS A 136 -0.19 -5.02 -0.14
N VAL A 137 0.57 -4.13 0.51
CA VAL A 137 1.14 -2.95 -0.17
C VAL A 137 2.24 -3.42 -1.12
N ASN A 138 2.05 -3.25 -2.42
CA ASN A 138 3.06 -3.61 -3.42
C ASN A 138 3.99 -2.44 -3.71
N ASP A 139 3.44 -1.22 -3.78
CA ASP A 139 4.18 0.01 -4.00
C ASP A 139 3.40 1.21 -3.42
N LEU A 140 4.08 2.34 -3.34
CA LEU A 140 3.54 3.63 -2.94
C LEU A 140 3.93 4.64 -4.02
N ILE A 141 2.94 5.37 -4.52
CA ILE A 141 3.16 6.42 -5.50
C ILE A 141 3.13 7.75 -4.76
N LEU A 142 4.30 8.38 -4.73
CA LEU A 142 4.56 9.69 -4.14
C LEU A 142 4.10 10.79 -5.10
N GLU A 143 4.24 12.05 -4.68
CA GLU A 143 3.99 13.20 -5.55
C GLU A 143 4.76 13.09 -6.88
N ASN A 144 4.14 13.58 -7.95
CA ASN A 144 4.65 13.50 -9.32
C ASN A 144 4.78 12.06 -9.88
N ASP A 145 3.89 11.16 -9.44
CA ASP A 145 3.80 9.77 -9.92
C ASP A 145 5.08 8.95 -9.71
N VAL A 146 5.80 9.24 -8.62
CA VAL A 146 7.07 8.58 -8.32
C VAL A 146 6.84 7.32 -7.49
N SER A 147 7.20 6.16 -8.05
CA SER A 147 7.25 4.87 -7.33
C SER A 147 8.30 4.88 -6.23
N PHE A 148 7.86 4.68 -4.99
CA PHE A 148 8.73 4.49 -3.83
C PHE A 148 9.61 3.25 -3.98
N LYS A 149 9.03 2.12 -4.41
CA LYS A 149 9.77 0.86 -4.61
C LYS A 149 10.93 1.04 -5.59
N ARG A 150 10.73 1.82 -6.66
CA ARG A 150 11.78 2.18 -7.62
C ARG A 150 12.86 3.05 -6.98
N VAL A 151 12.47 4.16 -6.32
CA VAL A 151 13.43 5.08 -5.67
C VAL A 151 14.27 4.36 -4.62
N LEU A 152 13.65 3.52 -3.80
CA LEU A 152 14.36 2.75 -2.78
C LEU A 152 15.34 1.77 -3.43
N SER A 153 14.93 1.06 -4.48
CA SER A 153 15.82 0.15 -5.21
C SER A 153 17.01 0.89 -5.85
N GLU A 154 16.79 2.08 -6.39
CA GLU A 154 17.84 2.91 -6.99
C GLU A 154 18.85 3.36 -5.92
N CYS A 155 18.37 3.88 -4.78
CA CYS A 155 19.23 4.28 -3.67
C CYS A 155 20.09 3.12 -3.14
N LEU A 156 19.48 1.94 -2.97
CA LEU A 156 20.18 0.73 -2.50
C LEU A 156 21.18 0.18 -3.51
N SER A 157 21.10 0.55 -4.78
CA SER A 157 22.03 0.08 -5.82
C SER A 157 23.32 0.89 -5.88
N VAL A 158 23.32 2.11 -5.32
CA VAL A 158 24.48 3.02 -5.30
C VAL A 158 25.15 3.12 -3.93
N SER A 159 24.59 2.44 -2.92
CA SER A 159 25.05 2.38 -1.52
C SER A 159 25.72 1.06 -1.19
#